data_AF-S7T7H5-F1
#
_entry.id   AF-S7T7H5-F1
#
_cell.length_a   1.000
_cell.length_b   1.000
_cell.length_c   1.000
_cell.angle_alpha   90.00
_cell.angle_beta   90.00
_cell.angle_gamma   90.00
#
_symmetry.space_group_name_H-M   'P 1'
#
loop_
_entity.id
_entity.type
_entity.pdbx_description
1 polymer ?
#
loop_
_entity_poly.entity_id
_entity_poly.type
_entity_poly.pdbx_seq_one_letter_code
_entity_poly.pdbx_strand_id
1 'polypeptide(L)' 'MDMWKFYDITHREHVVCNPASEEKLARLVALLRLPTGAQVVDIACGKGEFLIRLAKGGNVPK' A
#
# COMPACT_ATOMS: atom_id res chain seq x y z
N MET A 1 -24.63 -12.08 -8.98
CA MET A 1 -24.02 -12.43 -7.68
C MET A 1 -22.86 -11.48 -7.48
N ASP A 2 -22.82 -10.71 -6.39
CA ASP A 2 -21.67 -9.85 -6.10
C ASP A 2 -20.50 -10.72 -5.64
N MET A 3 -19.50 -10.88 -6.50
CA MET A 3 -18.31 -11.68 -6.23
C MET A 3 -17.41 -11.01 -5.18
N TRP A 4 -17.43 -9.68 -5.10
CA TRP A 4 -16.57 -8.91 -4.22
C TRP A 4 -16.99 -8.98 -2.76
N LYS A 5 -18.27 -9.29 -2.49
CA LYS A 5 -18.79 -9.44 -1.13
C LYS A 5 -17.99 -10.42 -0.27
N PHE A 6 -17.52 -11.53 -0.86
CA PHE A 6 -16.79 -12.54 -0.10
C PHE A 6 -15.38 -12.06 0.23
N TYR A 7 -14.74 -11.35 -0.69
CA TYR A 7 -13.44 -10.73 -0.47
C TYR A 7 -13.52 -9.59 0.55
N ASP A 8 -14.59 -8.82 0.57
CA ASP A 8 -14.79 -7.78 1.60
C ASP A 8 -14.85 -8.40 3.01
N ILE A 9 -15.59 -9.51 3.17
CA ILE A 9 -15.68 -10.24 4.45
C ILE A 9 -14.32 -10.85 4.83
N THR A 10 -13.68 -11.61 3.94
CA THR A 10 -12.44 -12.33 4.27
C THR A 10 -11.25 -11.38 4.42
N HIS A 11 -11.24 -10.25 3.70
CA HIS A 11 -10.18 -9.26 3.79
C HIS A 11 -10.45 -8.16 4.81
N ARG A 12 -11.58 -8.17 5.53
CA ARG A 12 -11.96 -7.14 6.50
C ARG A 12 -10.82 -6.75 7.45
N GLU A 13 -10.14 -7.74 8.03
CA GLU A 13 -9.07 -7.53 9.00
C GLU A 13 -7.66 -7.49 8.38
N HIS A 14 -7.53 -7.67 7.06
CA HIS A 14 -6.22 -7.57 6.39
C HIS A 14 -5.79 -6.11 6.27
N VAL A 15 -4.60 -5.78 6.77
CA VAL A 15 -3.97 -4.48 6.48
C VAL A 15 -3.49 -4.46 5.02
N VAL A 16 -2.93 -5.58 4.54
CA VAL A 16 -2.43 -5.75 3.18
C VAL A 16 -3.24 -6.84 2.47
N CYS A 17 -3.91 -6.50 1.36
CA CYS A 17 -4.70 -7.44 0.56
C CYS A 17 -3.84 -8.24 -0.45
N ASN A 18 -2.64 -8.64 -0.04
CA ASN A 18 -1.66 -9.40 -0.83
C ASN A 18 -0.82 -10.27 0.12
N PRO A 19 -0.20 -11.37 -0.35
CA PRO A 19 0.70 -12.21 0.44
C PRO A 19 2.05 -11.51 0.71
N ALA A 20 2.02 -10.41 1.44
CA ALA A 20 3.17 -9.59 1.81
C ALA A 20 3.02 -9.13 3.26
N SER A 21 4.14 -9.06 3.99
CA SER A 21 4.15 -8.45 5.31
C SER A 21 4.25 -6.93 5.21
N GLU A 22 3.81 -6.25 6.25
CA GLU A 22 4.01 -4.82 6.43
C GLU A 22 5.48 -4.42 6.34
N GLU A 23 6.38 -5.24 6.89
CA GLU A 23 7.84 -5.02 6.84
C GLU A 23 8.38 -5.05 5.41
N LYS A 24 7.89 -5.97 4.56
CA LYS A 24 8.26 -6.01 3.14
C LYS A 24 7.82 -4.73 2.43
N LEU A 25 6.61 -4.23 2.72
CA LEU A 25 6.14 -2.96 2.15
C LEU A 25 6.97 -1.77 2.66
N ALA A 26 7.28 -1.71 3.96
CA ALA A 26 8.12 -0.67 4.53
C ALA A 26 9.53 -0.66 3.88
N ARG A 27 10.12 -1.84 3.70
CA ARG A 27 11.41 -2.00 3.01
C ARG A 27 11.32 -1.57 1.56
N LEU A 28 10.24 -1.92 0.85
CA LEU A 28 10.01 -1.50 -0.53
C LEU A 28 9.92 0.02 -0.65
N VAL A 29 9.17 0.69 0.23
CA VAL A 29 9.08 2.16 0.28
C VAL A 29 10.47 2.78 0.43
N ALA A 30 11.29 2.27 1.34
CA ALA A 30 12.66 2.77 1.54
C ALA A 30 13.57 2.56 0.32
N LEU A 31 13.37 1.49 -0.45
CA LEU A 31 14.15 1.19 -1.66
C LEU A 31 13.76 2.05 -2.86
N LEU A 32 12.51 2.52 -2.94
CA LEU A 32 12.03 3.31 -4.08
C LEU A 32 12.64 4.71 -4.17
N ARG A 33 13.10 5.27 -3.05
CA ARG A 33 13.77 6.60 -2.99
C ARG A 33 13.02 7.69 -3.75
N LEU A 34 11.69 7.70 -3.63
CA LEU A 34 10.86 8.67 -4.34
C LEU A 34 11.16 10.08 -3.85
N PRO A 35 11.31 11.07 -4.77
CA PRO A 35 11.43 12.46 -4.36
C PRO A 35 10.11 12.95 -3.75
N THR A 36 10.19 13.95 -2.87
CA THR A 36 9.00 14.65 -2.39
C THR A 36 8.21 15.22 -3.58
N GLY A 37 6.90 15.00 -3.59
CA GLY A 37 6.02 15.42 -4.69
C GLY A 37 6.00 14.48 -5.89
N ALA A 38 6.63 13.29 -5.83
CA ALA A 38 6.48 12.27 -6.86
C ALA A 38 5.01 11.89 -7.07
N GLN A 39 4.61 11.76 -8.34
CA GLN A 39 3.30 11.25 -8.72
C GLN A 39 3.38 9.72 -8.86
N VAL A 40 2.52 9.01 -8.13
CA VAL A 40 2.47 7.54 -8.10
C VAL A 40 1.06 7.06 -8.42
N VAL A 41 0.97 5.99 -9.21
CA VAL A 41 -0.27 5.24 -9.46
C VAL A 41 -0.12 3.82 -8.93
N ASP A 42 -1.12 3.34 -8.18
CA ASP A 42 -1.23 1.96 -7.71
C ASP A 42 -2.55 1.38 -8.24
N ILE A 43 -2.46 0.46 -9.19
CA ILE A 43 -3.61 -0.10 -9.91
C ILE A 43 -4.12 -1.31 -9.13
N ALA A 44 -5.42 -1.33 -8.82
CA ALA A 44 -6.02 -2.32 -7.93
C ALA A 44 -5.36 -2.33 -6.52
N CYS A 45 -5.19 -1.13 -5.96
CA CYS A 45 -4.46 -0.89 -4.70
C CYS A 45 -5.08 -1.53 -3.43
N GLY A 46 -6.18 -2.27 -3.55
CA GLY A 46 -6.90 -2.84 -2.42
C GLY A 46 -7.35 -1.75 -1.44
N LYS A 47 -6.86 -1.82 -0.20
CA LYS A 47 -7.13 -0.80 0.84
C LYS A 47 -6.21 0.43 0.76
N GLY A 48 -5.29 0.48 -0.21
CA GLY A 48 -4.38 1.60 -0.42
C GLY A 48 -3.20 1.68 0.55
N GLU A 49 -2.95 0.62 1.35
CA GLU A 49 -1.90 0.61 2.37
C GLU A 49 -0.51 0.98 1.80
N PHE A 50 -0.17 0.50 0.61
CA PHE A 50 1.10 0.82 -0.02
C PHE A 50 1.21 2.31 -0.37
N LEU A 51 0.19 2.90 -1.00
CA LEU A 51 0.12 4.34 -1.28
C LEU A 51 0.21 5.19 -0.01
N ILE A 52 -0.49 4.79 1.06
CA ILE A 52 -0.44 5.48 2.36
C ILE A 52 0.99 5.49 2.91
N ARG A 53 1.70 4.34 2.83
CA ARG A 53 3.11 4.27 3.26
C ARG A 53 4.04 5.12 2.39
N LEU A 54 3.83 5.15 1.07
CA LEU A 54 4.61 6.00 0.17
C LEU A 54 4.42 7.49 0.50
N ALA A 55 3.19 7.92 0.75
CA ALA A 55 2.89 9.29 1.15
C ALA A 55 3.54 9.69 2.49
N LYS A 56 3.61 8.75 3.46
CA LYS A 56 4.29 8.97 4.75
C LYS A 56 5.82 8.93 4.63
N GLY A 57 6.36 8.04 3.81
CA GLY A 57 7.80 7.83 3.65
C GLY A 57 8.53 8.91 2.84
N GLY A 58 7.82 9.63 1.97
CA GLY A 58 8.37 10.74 1.17
C GLY A 58 8.72 12.02 1.94
N ASN A 59 8.56 12.01 3.28
CA ASN A 59 8.74 13.16 4.17
C ASN A 59 10.09 13.18 4.92
N VAL A 60 11.14 12.52 4.43
CA VAL A 60 12.48 12.74 5.01
C VAL A 60 12.92 14.17 4.65
N PRO A 61 13.02 15.11 5.61
CA PRO A 61 13.60 16.42 5.34
C PRO A 61 15.03 16.18 4.87
N LYS A 62 15.45 16.86 3.79
CA LYS A 62 16.86 16.92 3.42
C LYS A 62 17.68 17.56 4.52
#